data_AF-A0A7K3DQV4-F1
#
_entry.id   AF-A0A7K3DQV4-F1
#
_cell.length_a   1.000
_cell.length_b   1.000
_cell.length_c   1.000
_cell.angle_alpha   90.00
_cell.angle_beta   90.00
_cell.angle_gamma   90.00
#
_symmetry.space_group_name_H-M   'P 1'
#
loop_
_entity.id
_entity.type
_entity.pdbx_description
1 polymer ?
#
loop_
_entity_poly.entity_id
_entity_poly.type
_entity_poly.pdbx_seq_one_letter_code
_entity_poly.pdbx_strand_id
1 'polypeptide(L)'
;CAVTVWLLEQAAVAGHTALDLPVLAEALGRRGVGDAEAAVQAAVAEGDALVLQDPLEEAPGTTPAADAPRDGTGAGGEADGDAGDGAGTEEEPERPVRILVGLERYAMAEESLADGLARLVNAA
;
A
#
# COMPACT_ATOMS: atom_id res chain seq x y z
N CYS A 1 18.25 7.65 6.65
CA CYS A 1 17.21 7.55 7.69
C CYS A 1 16.95 8.89 8.40
N ALA A 2 17.97 9.59 8.94
CA ALA A 2 17.74 10.76 9.82
C ALA A 2 16.85 11.89 9.25
N VAL A 3 17.00 12.27 7.98
CA VAL A 3 16.16 13.30 7.35
C VAL A 3 14.70 12.83 7.18
N THR A 4 14.51 11.53 6.90
CA THR A 4 13.18 10.90 6.83
C THR A 4 12.47 10.98 8.16
N VAL A 5 13.15 10.55 9.23
CA VAL A 5 12.62 10.59 10.60
C VAL A 5 12.26 12.03 10.97
N TRP A 6 13.19 12.96 10.78
CA TRP A 6 12.94 14.37 11.06
C TRP A 6 11.73 14.93 10.30
N LEU A 7 11.54 14.59 9.02
CA LEU A 7 10.37 15.04 8.25
C LEU A 7 9.05 14.52 8.83
N LEU A 8 9.03 13.24 9.25
CA LEU A 8 7.86 12.65 9.89
C LEU A 8 7.59 13.27 11.27
N GLU A 9 8.63 13.65 12.00
CA GLU A 9 8.48 14.37 13.27
C GLU A 9 7.87 15.76 13.06
N GLN A 10 8.34 16.49 12.04
CA GLN A 10 7.75 17.77 11.66
C GLN A 10 6.28 17.62 11.21
N ALA A 11 5.95 16.53 10.51
CA ALA A 11 4.59 16.21 10.13
C ALA A 11 3.71 15.96 11.36
N ALA A 12 4.22 15.22 12.35
CA ALA A 12 3.50 14.95 13.60
C ALA A 12 3.23 16.23 14.40
N VAL A 13 4.18 17.18 14.43
CA VAL A 13 3.94 18.50 15.04
C VAL A 13 2.81 19.27 14.33
N ALA A 14 2.65 19.07 13.02
CA ALA A 14 1.54 19.64 12.25
C ALA A 14 0.23 18.82 12.36
N GLY A 15 0.22 17.72 13.11
CA GLY A 15 -0.94 16.84 13.30
C GLY A 15 -1.05 15.68 12.31
N HIS A 16 -0.02 15.44 11.48
CA HIS A 16 0.04 14.29 10.57
C HIS A 16 0.84 13.14 11.19
N THR A 17 0.20 12.03 11.51
CA THR A 17 0.85 10.83 12.09
C THR A 17 1.46 9.89 11.04
N ALA A 18 1.01 10.01 9.79
CA ALA A 18 1.59 9.37 8.62
C ALA A 18 1.56 10.30 7.40
N LEU A 19 2.47 10.07 6.45
CA LEU A 19 2.52 10.77 5.16
C LEU A 19 2.44 9.78 4.00
N ASP A 20 1.83 10.20 2.91
CA ASP A 20 1.85 9.48 1.64
C ASP A 20 3.28 9.35 1.10
N LEU A 21 3.64 8.15 0.62
CA LEU A 21 5.02 7.83 0.20
C LEU A 21 5.54 8.78 -0.90
N PRO A 22 4.81 9.01 -2.02
CA PRO A 22 5.14 10.04 -2.99
C PRO A 22 5.39 11.44 -2.39
N VAL A 23 4.55 11.88 -1.45
CA VAL A 23 4.70 13.20 -0.80
C VAL A 23 5.99 13.25 0.03
N LEU A 24 6.29 12.18 0.76
CA LEU A 24 7.52 12.04 1.54
C LEU A 24 8.75 12.01 0.63
N ALA A 25 8.70 11.25 -0.46
CA ALA A 25 9.79 11.15 -1.43
C ALA A 25 10.09 12.50 -2.09
N GLU A 26 9.06 13.25 -2.50
CA GLU A 26 9.21 14.61 -3.04
C GLU A 26 9.84 15.56 -2.00
N ALA A 27 9.40 15.48 -0.74
CA ALA A 27 9.95 16.30 0.34
C ALA A 27 11.43 16.00 0.62
N LEU A 28 11.84 14.74 0.52
CA LEU A 28 13.24 14.31 0.63
C LEU A 28 14.08 14.81 -0.56
N GLY A 29 13.56 14.68 -1.79
CA GLY A 29 14.22 15.18 -3.00
C GLY A 29 14.45 16.69 -2.96
N ARG A 30 13.46 17.48 -2.49
CA ARG A 30 13.60 18.94 -2.30
C ARG A 30 14.70 19.31 -1.30
N ARG A 31 15.12 18.40 -0.43
CA ARG A 31 16.19 18.60 0.55
C ARG A 31 17.53 18.01 0.11
N GLY A 32 17.63 17.53 -1.14
CA GLY A 32 18.87 17.03 -1.71
C GLY A 32 19.18 15.56 -1.34
N VAL A 33 18.20 14.80 -0.85
CA VAL A 33 18.34 13.35 -0.70
C VAL A 33 18.28 12.73 -2.10
N GLY A 34 19.37 12.12 -2.55
CA GLY A 34 19.49 11.62 -3.92
C GLY A 34 18.56 10.44 -4.22
N ASP A 35 18.55 9.43 -3.34
CA ASP A 35 17.65 8.28 -3.42
C ASP A 35 16.68 8.35 -2.22
N ALA A 36 15.50 8.91 -2.48
CA ALA A 36 14.51 9.17 -1.43
C ALA A 36 13.87 7.87 -0.95
N GLU A 37 13.52 6.97 -1.87
CA GLU A 37 12.94 5.67 -1.61
C GLU A 37 13.89 4.81 -0.77
N ALA A 38 15.19 4.74 -1.11
CA ALA A 38 16.16 4.04 -0.28
C ALA A 38 16.31 4.67 1.11
N ALA A 39 16.22 5.99 1.23
CA ALA A 39 16.28 6.67 2.52
C ALA A 39 15.06 6.37 3.40
N VAL A 40 13.87 6.21 2.81
CA VAL A 40 12.66 5.73 3.49
C VAL A 40 12.82 4.26 3.90
N GLN A 41 13.22 3.41 2.96
CA GLN A 41 13.40 1.98 3.23
C GLN A 41 14.44 1.71 4.31
N ALA A 42 15.50 2.51 4.38
CA ALA A 42 16.49 2.43 5.45
C ALA A 42 15.88 2.80 6.82
N ALA A 43 15.02 3.82 6.90
CA ALA A 43 14.32 4.18 8.14
C ALA A 43 13.34 3.07 8.59
N VAL A 44 12.69 2.40 7.63
CA VAL A 44 11.83 1.24 7.92
C VAL A 44 12.65 0.05 8.40
N ALA A 45 13.78 -0.24 7.74
CA ALA A 45 14.67 -1.34 8.13
C ALA A 45 15.32 -1.12 9.51
N GLU A 46 15.54 0.14 9.90
CA GLU A 46 16.04 0.52 11.23
C GLU A 46 14.94 0.47 12.31
N GLY A 47 13.67 0.41 11.91
CA GLY A 47 12.51 0.36 12.82
C GLY A 47 11.99 1.74 13.24
N ASP A 48 12.59 2.84 12.77
CA ASP A 48 12.15 4.20 13.12
C ASP A 48 10.81 4.58 12.45
N ALA A 49 10.48 3.92 11.34
CA ALA A 49 9.28 4.15 10.57
C ALA A 49 8.57 2.85 10.20
N LEU A 50 7.25 2.90 10.05
CA LEU A 50 6.42 1.79 9.61
C LEU A 50 5.70 2.16 8.31
N VAL A 51 5.48 1.15 7.46
CA VAL A 51 4.68 1.27 6.25
C VAL A 51 3.25 0.86 6.58
N LEU A 52 2.29 1.72 6.26
CA LEU A 52 0.88 1.46 6.39
C LEU A 52 0.24 1.39 5.00
N GLN A 53 -0.69 0.46 4.83
CA GLN A 53 -1.46 0.32 3.60
C GLN A 53 -2.87 0.81 3.86
N ASP A 54 -3.27 1.83 3.10
CA ASP A 54 -4.59 2.43 3.18
C ASP A 54 -5.40 2.02 1.94
N PRO A 55 -6.37 1.10 2.06
CA PRO A 55 -7.19 0.67 0.93
C PRO A 55 -7.94 1.85 0.32
N LEU A 56 -7.73 2.08 -0.97
CA LEU A 56 -8.51 3.05 -1.71
C LEU A 56 -9.87 2.45 -2.00
N GLU A 57 -10.93 3.17 -1.65
CA GLU A 57 -12.26 2.83 -2.12
C GLU A 57 -12.29 2.99 -3.64
N GLU A 58 -12.66 1.92 -4.35
CA GLU A 58 -12.98 2.04 -5.77
C GLU A 58 -14.13 3.03 -5.92
N ALA A 59 -13.90 4.09 -6.69
CA ALA A 59 -14.95 5.02 -7.03
C ALA A 59 -16.11 4.24 -7.67
N PRO A 60 -17.36 4.40 -7.21
CA PRO A 60 -18.50 3.71 -7.79
C PRO A 60 -18.60 4.05 -9.28
N GLY A 61 -18.30 3.08 -10.15
CA GLY A 61 -18.36 3.23 -11.61
C GLY A 61 -17.07 2.89 -12.38
N THR A 62 -15.96 2.59 -11.71
CA THR A 62 -14.79 2.02 -12.42
C THR A 62 -15.05 0.54 -12.66
N THR A 63 -15.57 0.19 -13.83
CA THR A 63 -15.53 -1.21 -14.30
C THR A 63 -14.08 -1.68 -14.35
N PRO A 64 -13.74 -2.85 -13.80
CA PRO A 64 -12.41 -3.43 -13.97
C PRO A 64 -12.10 -3.45 -15.47
N ALA A 65 -10.97 -2.88 -15.85
CA ALA A 65 -10.50 -2.98 -17.23
C ALA A 65 -10.14 -4.46 -17.46
N ALA A 66 -11.11 -5.23 -17.96
CA ALA A 66 -10.87 -6.59 -18.41
C ALA A 66 -9.74 -6.56 -19.43
N ASP A 67 -8.70 -7.35 -19.16
CA ASP A 67 -7.55 -7.54 -20.04
C ASP A 67 -8.00 -7.65 -21.50
N ALA A 68 -7.61 -6.67 -22.31
CA ALA A 68 -7.88 -6.71 -23.75
C ALA A 68 -7.17 -7.95 -24.35
N PRO A 69 -7.87 -8.79 -25.13
CA PRO A 69 -7.25 -9.93 -25.80
C PRO A 69 -6.11 -9.45 -26.71
N ARG A 70 -4.90 -9.99 -26.49
CA ARG A 70 -3.78 -9.80 -27.42
C ARG A 70 -4.09 -10.62 -28.66
N ASP A 71 -4.46 -9.94 -29.75
CA ASP A 71 -4.58 -10.54 -31.08
C ASP A 71 -3.27 -11.25 -31.45
N GLY A 72 -3.37 -12.55 -31.72
CA GLY A 72 -2.25 -13.39 -32.13
C GLY A 72 -2.75 -14.51 -33.04
N THR A 73 -2.85 -14.22 -34.33
CA THR A 73 -3.09 -15.24 -35.37
C THR A 73 -1.93 -16.24 -35.42
N GLY A 74 -2.23 -17.53 -35.32
CA GLY A 74 -1.29 -18.63 -35.58
C GLY A 74 -2.01 -19.97 -35.59
N ALA A 75 -2.06 -20.59 -36.76
CA ALA A 75 -2.87 -21.77 -37.07
C ALA A 75 -2.31 -23.10 -36.50
N GLY A 76 -3.23 -24.04 -36.20
CA GLY A 76 -3.00 -25.48 -36.33
C GLY A 76 -3.08 -26.32 -35.05
N GLY A 77 -3.95 -27.34 -35.06
CA GLY A 77 -3.81 -28.53 -34.22
C GLY A 77 -5.05 -28.88 -33.39
N GLU A 78 -5.84 -29.85 -33.87
CA GLU A 78 -6.85 -30.57 -33.10
C GLU A 78 -6.14 -31.40 -32.00
N ALA A 79 -6.63 -31.34 -30.76
CA ALA A 79 -6.33 -32.34 -29.73
C ALA A 79 -7.50 -32.45 -28.74
N ASP A 80 -8.16 -33.60 -28.82
CA ASP A 80 -9.03 -34.19 -27.80
C ASP A 80 -8.31 -34.23 -26.45
N GLY A 81 -8.97 -33.80 -25.37
CA GLY A 81 -8.35 -33.76 -24.05
C GLY A 81 -9.30 -33.27 -22.96
N ASP A 82 -9.92 -34.25 -22.30
CA ASP A 82 -10.31 -34.29 -20.88
C ASP A 82 -10.81 -32.98 -20.24
N ALA A 83 -12.11 -32.95 -19.95
CA ALA A 83 -12.75 -31.91 -19.15
C ALA A 83 -12.22 -31.94 -17.71
N GLY A 84 -11.07 -31.30 -17.50
CA GLY A 84 -10.60 -30.89 -16.19
C GLY A 84 -11.55 -29.83 -15.64
N ASP A 85 -12.13 -30.15 -14.49
CA ASP A 85 -12.93 -29.30 -13.62
C ASP A 85 -12.16 -28.01 -13.30
N GLY A 86 -12.31 -27.02 -14.18
CA GLY A 86 -11.79 -25.67 -14.01
C GLY A 86 -12.66 -24.94 -13.01
N ALA A 87 -12.47 -25.21 -11.72
CA ALA A 87 -12.82 -24.27 -10.68
C ALA A 87 -11.93 -23.03 -10.85
N GLY A 88 -12.28 -22.18 -11.81
CA GLY A 88 -11.76 -20.83 -11.91
C GLY A 88 -12.09 -20.14 -10.59
N THR A 89 -11.10 -20.04 -9.72
CA THR A 89 -11.16 -19.06 -8.64
C THR A 89 -11.14 -17.73 -9.35
N GLU A 90 -12.29 -17.08 -9.45
CA GLU A 90 -12.34 -15.66 -9.79
C GLU A 90 -11.48 -14.97 -8.73
N GLU A 91 -10.21 -14.72 -9.05
CA GLU A 91 -9.30 -13.97 -8.19
C GLU A 91 -9.94 -12.58 -8.05
N GLU A 92 -10.54 -12.32 -6.89
CA GLU A 92 -11.08 -11.00 -6.58
C GLU A 92 -9.96 -9.98 -6.82
N PRO A 93 -10.19 -8.94 -7.64
CA PRO A 93 -9.14 -8.01 -7.99
C PRO A 93 -8.55 -7.39 -6.72
N GLU A 94 -7.21 -7.42 -6.61
CA GLU A 94 -6.51 -6.80 -5.49
C GLU A 94 -6.92 -5.32 -5.42
N ARG A 95 -7.59 -4.92 -4.33
CA ARG A 95 -8.05 -3.54 -4.17
C ARG A 95 -6.84 -2.60 -4.16
N PRO A 96 -6.90 -1.47 -4.89
CA PRO A 96 -5.80 -0.52 -4.91
C PRO A 96 -5.54 0.00 -3.50
N VAL A 97 -4.26 0.08 -3.10
CA VAL A 97 -3.84 0.62 -1.80
C VAL A 97 -2.96 1.84 -1.98
N ARG A 98 -3.14 2.84 -1.12
CA ARG A 98 -2.20 3.94 -0.92
C ARG A 98 -1.18 3.55 0.13
N ILE A 99 0.09 3.85 -0.14
CA ILE A 99 1.18 3.57 0.80
C ILE A 99 1.46 4.81 1.63
N LEU A 100 1.35 4.66 2.94
CA LEU A 100 1.69 5.67 3.92
C LEU A 100 2.93 5.25 4.73
N VAL A 101 3.67 6.23 5.22
CA VAL A 101 4.82 6.03 6.11
C VAL A 101 4.62 6.87 7.37
N GLY A 102 4.65 6.22 8.53
CA GLY A 102 4.51 6.85 9.84
C GLY A 102 5.68 6.54 10.76
N LEU A 103 5.88 7.35 11.80
CA LEU A 103 6.85 7.01 12.85
C LEU A 103 6.34 5.83 13.66
N GLU A 104 7.22 4.89 13.99
CA GLU A 104 6.88 3.67 14.75
C GLU A 104 6.04 3.97 15.99
N ARG A 105 6.51 4.89 16.85
CA ARG A 105 5.82 5.27 18.09
C ARG A 105 4.39 5.76 17.92
N TYR A 106 4.08 6.44 16.81
CA TYR A 106 2.74 6.96 16.56
C TYR A 106 1.87 5.91 15.87
N ALA A 107 2.43 5.18 14.91
CA ALA A 107 1.73 4.09 14.24
C ALA A 107 1.30 2.99 15.25
N MET A 108 2.19 2.57 16.15
CA MET A 108 1.86 1.59 17.20
C MET A 108 0.79 2.10 18.17
N ALA A 109 0.80 3.40 18.47
CA ALA A 109 -0.22 4.01 19.34
C ALA A 109 -1.60 4.00 18.67
N GLU A 110 -1.67 4.26 17.36
CA GLU A 110 -2.92 4.23 16.60
C GLU A 110 -3.47 2.81 16.43
N GLU A 111 -2.63 1.82 16.14
CA GLU A 111 -3.05 0.42 16.06
C GLU A 111 -3.61 -0.06 17.41
N SER A 112 -2.89 0.24 18.50
CA SER A 112 -3.36 -0.08 19.86
C SER A 112 -4.70 0.61 20.20
N LEU A 113 -4.89 1.85 19.75
CA LEU A 113 -6.14 2.58 19.90
C LEU A 113 -7.27 1.92 19.11
N ALA A 114 -7.02 1.59 17.83
CA ALA A 114 -8.00 0.93 16.97
C ALA A 114 -8.44 -0.43 17.57
N ASP A 115 -7.48 -1.24 18.00
CA ASP A 115 -7.74 -2.52 18.66
C ASP A 115 -8.49 -2.35 19.98
N GLY A 116 -8.14 -1.32 20.76
CA GLY A 116 -8.84 -0.96 21.99
C GLY A 116 -10.31 -0.60 21.71
N LEU A 117 -10.56 0.24 20.71
CA LEU A 117 -11.90 0.66 20.31
C LEU A 117 -12.73 -0.51 19.77
N ALA A 118 -12.15 -1.37 18.94
CA ALA A 118 -12.81 -2.57 18.45
C ALA A 118 -13.25 -3.49 19.60
N ARG A 119 -12.39 -3.69 20.61
CA ARG A 119 -12.73 -4.48 21.80
C ARG A 119 -13.85 -3.83 22.62
N LEU A 120 -13.85 -2.51 22.79
CA LEU A 120 -14.92 -1.79 23.50
C LEU A 120 -16.26 -1.90 22.79
N VAL A 121 -16.29 -1.76 21.46
CA VAL A 121 -17.51 -1.90 20.65
C VAL A 121 -18.06 -3.33 20.76
N ASN A 122 -17.20 -4.34 20.79
CA ASN A 122 -17.61 -5.75 20.89
C ASN A 122 -17.96 -6.21 22.31
N ALA A 123 -17.65 -5.41 23.34
CA ALA A 123 -17.96 -5.71 24.73
C ALA A 123 -19.25 -5.04 25.23
N ALA A 124 -19.84 -4.17 24.42
CA ALA A 124 -21.12 -3.49 24.66
C ALA A 124 -22.29 -4.27 24.04
#